data_AF-A0AAP0H915-F1
#
_entry.id   AF-A0AAP0H915-F1
#
_cell.length_a   1.000
_cell.length_b   1.000
_cell.length_c   1.000
_cell.angle_alpha   90.00
_cell.angle_beta   90.00
_cell.angle_gamma   90.00
#
_symmetry.space_group_name_H-M   'P 1'
#
loop_
_entity.id
_entity.type
_entity.pdbx_description
1 polymer ?
#
loop_
_entity_poly.entity_id
_entity_poly.type
_entity_poly.pdbx_seq_one_letter_code
_entity_poly.pdbx_strand_id
1 'polypeptide(L)'
;METHITLPVQELHVSTYNHPCEDLFDGGRRKDYLDIVVPLYRASITGDLKAARNILEDHPNYVNYSINENKETPLHVAVAGRAAAGRSDKFVSYLVDMMSKVDLELQNRNGNTAFCVAAISGKVGVIEIMFKKNPALLIFAVLMLDRTMRDSWTDDSMDEVLMKCIQANIFASVTPPSKKANATLLLPLLWKRIMEKPKDVIDNILRGPMIEKDGKETYPSQILFIAAKMNNLRFLVELIREYPDLVLKRNEDGHTIFHISVSHRHYKIFQLLYETGSMKDLITSMTDQQGNNILHLVGKSSREKWFGGHGDYSSSNELMNFYGTRK
;
A
#
# COMPACT_ATOMS: atom_id res chain seq x y z
N MET A 1 -34.51 36.18 3.45
CA MET A 1 -33.62 35.64 2.40
C MET A 1 -32.35 35.17 3.09
N GLU A 2 -32.38 33.95 3.62
CA GLU A 2 -31.19 33.33 4.19
C GLU A 2 -30.50 32.55 3.06
N THR A 3 -29.38 33.07 2.59
CA THR A 3 -28.53 32.39 1.62
C THR A 3 -27.84 31.23 2.34
N HIS A 4 -28.38 30.03 2.19
CA HIS A 4 -27.70 28.79 2.53
C HIS A 4 -26.41 28.69 1.69
N ILE A 5 -25.29 29.08 2.28
CA ILE A 5 -23.96 28.77 1.74
C ILE A 5 -23.71 27.30 2.06
N THR A 6 -24.12 26.42 1.15
CA THR A 6 -23.63 25.04 1.10
C THR A 6 -22.15 25.09 0.75
N LEU A 7 -21.28 25.03 1.76
CA LEU A 7 -19.88 24.71 1.55
C LEU A 7 -19.80 23.32 0.91
N PRO A 8 -19.06 23.13 -0.19
CA PRO A 8 -18.86 21.80 -0.74
C PRO A 8 -18.11 20.97 0.31
N VAL A 9 -18.82 19.99 0.90
CA VAL A 9 -18.19 18.91 1.66
C VAL A 9 -17.53 18.03 0.61
N GLN A 10 -16.28 18.34 0.30
CA GLN A 10 -15.48 17.44 -0.52
C GLN A 10 -15.07 16.29 0.38
N GLU A 11 -15.69 15.13 0.15
CA GLU A 11 -15.37 13.87 0.82
C GLU A 11 -13.85 13.68 0.84
N LEU A 12 -13.27 13.38 2.00
CA LEU A 12 -11.93 12.80 2.08
C LEU A 12 -11.97 11.53 1.25
N HIS A 13 -11.53 11.58 -0.01
CA HIS A 13 -11.70 10.50 -1.00
C HIS A 13 -11.42 9.12 -0.36
N VAL A 14 -12.50 8.41 -0.02
CA VAL A 14 -12.46 7.15 0.73
C VAL A 14 -12.22 6.02 -0.28
N SER A 15 -10.98 5.91 -0.76
CA SER A 15 -10.38 4.75 -1.43
C SER A 15 -8.95 5.16 -1.79
N THR A 16 -7.95 4.63 -1.09
CA THR A 16 -6.57 5.20 -1.15
C THR A 16 -5.52 4.13 -1.46
N TYR A 17 -5.97 2.96 -1.93
CA TYR A 17 -5.06 1.99 -2.53
C TYR A 17 -4.77 2.42 -3.96
N ASN A 18 -3.56 2.11 -4.44
CA ASN A 18 -3.15 2.39 -5.81
C ASN A 18 -3.87 1.41 -6.75
N HIS A 19 -5.12 1.69 -7.10
CA HIS A 19 -5.96 0.78 -7.88
C HIS A 19 -5.61 0.80 -9.37
N PRO A 20 -5.77 -0.34 -10.06
CA PRO A 20 -5.67 -0.37 -11.52
C PRO A 20 -6.80 0.42 -12.20
N CYS A 21 -6.64 0.72 -13.50
CA CYS A 21 -7.64 1.41 -14.32
C CYS A 21 -9.01 0.69 -14.28
N GLU A 22 -10.10 1.38 -13.92
CA GLU A 22 -11.45 0.81 -13.74
C GLU A 22 -12.44 1.22 -14.84
N ASP A 23 -12.02 2.06 -15.78
CA ASP A 23 -12.82 2.69 -16.84
C ASP A 23 -13.50 1.70 -17.80
N LEU A 24 -13.11 0.41 -17.78
CA LEU A 24 -13.79 -0.66 -18.52
C LEU A 24 -15.14 -1.08 -17.91
N PHE A 25 -15.40 -0.72 -16.66
CA PHE A 25 -16.69 -0.97 -16.01
C PHE A 25 -17.73 0.12 -16.26
N ASP A 26 -17.36 1.19 -16.98
CA ASP A 26 -18.29 2.21 -17.43
C ASP A 26 -19.24 1.66 -18.50
N GLY A 27 -20.53 2.03 -18.43
CA GLY A 27 -21.58 1.48 -19.29
C GLY A 27 -21.33 1.61 -20.80
N GLY A 28 -20.48 2.55 -21.22
CA GLY A 28 -20.08 2.76 -22.61
C GLY A 28 -19.05 1.75 -23.15
N ARG A 29 -18.38 0.98 -22.28
CA ARG A 29 -17.29 0.05 -22.65
C ARG A 29 -17.64 -1.42 -22.45
N ARG A 30 -18.93 -1.74 -22.33
CA ARG A 30 -19.43 -3.12 -22.17
C ARG A 30 -18.92 -4.07 -23.26
N LYS A 31 -18.79 -3.58 -24.50
CA LYS A 31 -18.27 -4.38 -25.62
C LYS A 31 -16.80 -4.74 -25.39
N ASP A 32 -15.95 -3.77 -25.08
CA ASP A 32 -14.53 -4.00 -24.74
C ASP A 32 -14.40 -4.99 -23.56
N TYR A 33 -15.27 -4.87 -22.56
CA TYR A 33 -15.29 -5.81 -21.44
C TYR A 33 -15.55 -7.25 -21.90
N LEU A 34 -16.56 -7.47 -22.74
CA LEU A 34 -16.91 -8.81 -23.22
C LEU A 34 -15.87 -9.37 -24.21
N ASP A 35 -15.35 -8.54 -25.10
CA ASP A 35 -14.49 -8.98 -26.21
C ASP A 35 -13.01 -9.06 -25.80
N ILE A 36 -12.56 -8.29 -24.81
CA ILE A 36 -11.14 -8.20 -24.39
C ILE A 36 -10.97 -8.70 -22.96
N VAL A 37 -11.70 -8.13 -22.00
CA VAL A 37 -11.48 -8.39 -20.57
C VAL A 37 -11.83 -9.81 -20.18
N VAL A 38 -12.99 -10.32 -20.61
CA VAL A 38 -13.42 -11.69 -20.28
C VAL A 38 -12.45 -12.74 -20.84
N PRO A 39 -12.01 -12.69 -22.11
CA PRO A 39 -10.97 -13.57 -22.63
C PRO A 39 -9.64 -13.43 -21.89
N LEU A 40 -9.20 -12.20 -21.58
CA LEU A 40 -7.96 -11.95 -20.85
C LEU A 40 -8.01 -12.54 -19.44
N TYR A 41 -9.12 -12.37 -18.73
CA TYR A 41 -9.35 -12.98 -17.42
C TYR A 41 -9.26 -14.51 -17.47
N ARG A 42 -9.89 -15.14 -18.47
CA ARG A 42 -9.82 -16.60 -18.67
C ARG A 42 -8.40 -17.07 -19.00
N ALA A 43 -7.68 -16.32 -19.82
CA ALA A 43 -6.29 -16.61 -20.14
C ALA A 43 -5.41 -16.49 -18.89
N SER A 44 -5.60 -15.44 -18.08
CA SER A 44 -4.89 -15.25 -16.81
C SER A 44 -5.14 -16.37 -15.81
N ILE A 45 -6.39 -16.76 -15.55
CA ILE A 45 -6.68 -17.78 -14.52
C ILE A 45 -6.16 -19.18 -14.90
N THR A 46 -6.09 -19.48 -16.21
CA THR A 46 -5.60 -20.76 -16.74
C THR A 46 -4.10 -20.76 -17.07
N GLY A 47 -3.49 -19.58 -17.19
CA GLY A 47 -2.11 -19.41 -17.64
C GLY A 47 -1.92 -19.63 -19.14
N ASP A 48 -2.94 -19.37 -19.96
CA ASP A 48 -2.85 -19.47 -21.44
C ASP A 48 -2.07 -18.29 -22.01
N LEU A 49 -0.75 -18.45 -22.08
CA LEU A 49 0.18 -17.44 -22.59
C LEU A 49 -0.12 -17.05 -24.04
N LYS A 50 -0.57 -17.98 -24.88
CA LYS A 50 -0.81 -17.67 -26.30
C LYS A 50 -2.04 -16.77 -26.44
N ALA A 51 -3.13 -17.10 -25.74
CA ALA A 51 -4.33 -16.29 -25.75
C ALA A 51 -4.08 -14.90 -25.16
N ALA A 52 -3.43 -14.80 -24.00
CA ALA A 52 -3.13 -13.51 -23.38
C ALA A 52 -2.19 -12.65 -24.24
N ARG A 53 -1.18 -13.28 -24.86
CA ARG A 53 -0.25 -12.59 -25.75
C ARG A 53 -0.94 -11.94 -26.92
N ASN A 54 -1.79 -12.69 -27.64
CA ASN A 54 -2.53 -12.13 -28.77
C ASN A 54 -3.36 -10.90 -28.36
N ILE A 55 -3.99 -10.96 -27.18
CA ILE A 55 -4.82 -9.85 -26.67
C ILE A 55 -3.96 -8.64 -26.29
N LEU A 56 -2.86 -8.86 -25.56
CA LEU A 56 -2.04 -7.78 -25.01
C LEU A 56 -1.05 -7.20 -26.03
N GLU A 57 -0.76 -7.90 -27.12
CA GLU A 57 -0.04 -7.32 -28.26
C GLU A 57 -0.91 -6.27 -28.98
N ASP A 58 -2.21 -6.54 -29.15
CA ASP A 58 -3.17 -5.58 -29.72
C ASP A 58 -3.57 -4.48 -28.72
N HIS A 59 -3.59 -4.80 -27.43
CA HIS A 59 -4.08 -3.94 -26.36
C HIS A 59 -3.13 -3.89 -25.15
N PRO A 60 -1.90 -3.36 -25.29
CA PRO A 60 -0.85 -3.45 -24.27
C PRO A 60 -1.22 -2.81 -22.93
N ASN A 61 -1.98 -1.71 -22.95
CA ASN A 61 -2.38 -1.01 -21.73
C ASN A 61 -3.24 -1.89 -20.80
N TYR A 62 -3.94 -2.90 -21.30
CA TYR A 62 -4.83 -3.73 -20.48
C TYR A 62 -4.07 -4.59 -19.44
N VAL A 63 -2.74 -4.63 -19.50
CA VAL A 63 -1.90 -5.28 -18.48
C VAL A 63 -2.04 -4.65 -17.09
N ASN A 64 -2.43 -3.37 -17.01
CA ASN A 64 -2.60 -2.64 -15.75
C ASN A 64 -4.05 -2.23 -15.46
N TYR A 65 -5.01 -2.76 -16.23
CA TYR A 65 -6.44 -2.53 -15.99
C TYR A 65 -7.01 -3.53 -14.98
N SER A 66 -8.09 -3.10 -14.33
CA SER A 66 -8.95 -3.99 -13.58
C SER A 66 -9.70 -4.90 -14.55
N ILE A 67 -9.55 -6.21 -14.36
CA ILE A 67 -10.21 -7.24 -15.17
C ILE A 67 -11.33 -7.97 -14.42
N ASN A 68 -11.58 -7.60 -13.16
CA ASN A 68 -12.69 -8.12 -12.35
C ASN A 68 -13.13 -7.12 -11.26
N GLU A 69 -14.26 -7.40 -10.60
CA GLU A 69 -14.85 -6.53 -9.56
C GLU A 69 -13.98 -6.38 -8.29
N ASN A 70 -13.01 -7.29 -8.09
CA ASN A 70 -12.04 -7.23 -7.00
C ASN A 70 -10.89 -6.25 -7.29
N LYS A 71 -10.97 -5.48 -8.38
CA LYS A 71 -9.91 -4.55 -8.81
C LYS A 71 -8.58 -5.26 -9.09
N GLU A 72 -8.64 -6.48 -9.63
CA GLU A 72 -7.43 -7.25 -9.93
C GLU A 72 -6.95 -7.01 -11.36
N THR A 73 -5.63 -6.96 -11.53
CA THR A 73 -4.98 -6.96 -12.85
C THR A 73 -4.83 -8.38 -13.40
N PRO A 74 -4.49 -8.56 -14.69
CA PRO A 74 -4.10 -9.85 -15.24
C PRO A 74 -3.06 -10.59 -14.41
N LEU A 75 -2.12 -9.85 -13.80
CA LEU A 75 -1.07 -10.40 -12.96
C LEU A 75 -1.63 -10.97 -11.64
N HIS A 76 -2.51 -10.25 -10.94
CA HIS A 76 -3.15 -10.74 -9.72
C HIS A 76 -3.88 -12.07 -9.98
N VAL A 77 -4.70 -12.12 -11.03
CA VAL A 77 -5.49 -13.31 -11.40
C VAL A 77 -4.59 -14.48 -11.78
N ALA A 78 -3.51 -14.23 -12.54
CA ALA A 78 -2.56 -15.27 -12.91
C ALA A 78 -1.82 -15.87 -11.70
N VAL A 79 -1.48 -15.02 -10.73
CA VAL A 79 -0.86 -15.46 -9.48
C VAL A 79 -1.85 -16.21 -8.58
N ALA A 80 -3.11 -15.81 -8.53
CA ALA A 80 -4.14 -16.53 -7.77
C ALA A 80 -4.62 -17.83 -8.47
N GLY A 81 -4.47 -17.90 -9.80
CA GLY A 81 -4.96 -18.98 -10.63
C GLY A 81 -4.35 -20.35 -10.35
N ARG A 82 -5.06 -21.39 -10.78
CA ARG A 82 -4.69 -22.81 -10.62
C ARG A 82 -3.96 -23.39 -11.83
N ALA A 83 -3.24 -22.55 -12.59
CA ALA A 83 -2.44 -23.01 -13.71
C ALA A 83 -1.48 -24.12 -13.26
N ALA A 84 -1.29 -25.15 -14.10
CA ALA A 84 -0.39 -26.27 -13.79
C ALA A 84 1.01 -25.75 -13.46
N ALA A 85 1.65 -26.36 -12.45
CA ALA A 85 3.00 -26.01 -12.01
C ALA A 85 3.97 -25.90 -13.21
N GLY A 86 4.69 -24.78 -13.31
CA GLY A 86 5.64 -24.48 -14.39
C GLY A 86 5.08 -23.74 -15.61
N ARG A 87 3.76 -23.76 -15.85
CA ARG A 87 3.13 -22.87 -16.86
C ARG A 87 2.90 -21.46 -16.32
N SER A 88 2.73 -21.32 -15.01
CA SER A 88 2.55 -20.05 -14.32
C SER A 88 3.72 -19.09 -14.52
N ASP A 89 4.97 -19.58 -14.47
CA ASP A 89 6.13 -18.71 -14.30
C ASP A 89 6.48 -17.97 -15.60
N LYS A 90 6.36 -18.64 -16.75
CA LYS A 90 6.54 -18.00 -18.07
C LYS A 90 5.43 -16.99 -18.35
N PHE A 91 4.20 -17.32 -17.99
CA PHE A 91 3.06 -16.41 -18.13
C PHE A 91 3.23 -15.17 -17.25
N VAL A 92 3.57 -15.38 -15.98
CA VAL A 92 3.84 -14.32 -15.01
C VAL A 92 5.03 -13.47 -15.46
N SER A 93 6.14 -14.08 -15.91
CA SER A 93 7.30 -13.34 -16.44
C SER A 93 6.89 -12.43 -17.59
N TYR A 94 6.08 -12.93 -18.53
CA TYR A 94 5.58 -12.13 -19.65
C TYR A 94 4.78 -10.91 -19.17
N LEU A 95 3.85 -11.09 -18.23
CA LEU A 95 3.10 -9.98 -17.65
C LEU A 95 4.00 -9.01 -16.89
N VAL A 96 4.90 -9.53 -16.05
CA VAL A 96 5.86 -8.74 -15.27
C VAL A 96 6.76 -7.93 -16.21
N ASP A 97 7.18 -8.47 -17.35
CA ASP A 97 8.02 -7.79 -18.33
C ASP A 97 7.30 -6.61 -18.99
N MET A 98 6.00 -6.73 -19.27
CA MET A 98 5.17 -5.64 -19.81
C MET A 98 4.84 -4.55 -18.78
N MET A 99 4.76 -4.91 -17.51
CA MET A 99 4.42 -3.98 -16.43
C MET A 99 5.62 -3.12 -16.03
N SER A 100 5.41 -1.82 -15.82
CA SER A 100 6.42 -0.96 -15.18
C SER A 100 6.55 -1.27 -13.68
N LYS A 101 7.55 -0.68 -13.01
CA LYS A 101 7.67 -0.83 -11.54
C LYS A 101 6.44 -0.30 -10.79
N VAL A 102 5.83 0.79 -11.31
CA VAL A 102 4.59 1.39 -10.79
C VAL A 102 3.45 0.39 -10.93
N ASP A 103 3.29 -0.23 -12.11
CA ASP A 103 2.18 -1.15 -12.37
C ASP A 103 2.24 -2.37 -11.44
N LEU A 104 3.46 -2.83 -11.08
CA LEU A 104 3.63 -3.94 -10.14
C LEU A 104 3.17 -3.61 -8.71
N GLU A 105 3.09 -2.32 -8.37
CA GLU A 105 2.65 -1.83 -7.06
C GLU A 105 1.12 -1.60 -7.01
N LEU A 106 0.39 -1.90 -8.10
CA LEU A 106 -1.07 -1.81 -8.13
C LEU A 106 -1.70 -2.78 -7.14
N GLN A 107 -2.75 -2.31 -6.48
CA GLN A 107 -3.42 -2.97 -5.37
C GLN A 107 -4.87 -3.29 -5.72
N ASN A 108 -5.26 -4.52 -5.41
CA ASN A 108 -6.65 -4.95 -5.52
C ASN A 108 -7.54 -4.30 -4.43
N ARG A 109 -8.84 -4.63 -4.41
CA ARG A 109 -9.81 -4.09 -3.43
C ARG A 109 -9.40 -4.35 -1.98
N ASN A 110 -8.64 -5.43 -1.73
CA ASN A 110 -8.13 -5.80 -0.40
C ASN A 110 -6.79 -5.11 -0.06
N GLY A 111 -6.25 -4.28 -0.96
CA GLY A 111 -4.96 -3.63 -0.80
C GLY A 111 -3.76 -4.52 -1.16
N ASN A 112 -3.98 -5.75 -1.61
CA ASN A 112 -2.90 -6.67 -1.97
C ASN A 112 -2.36 -6.33 -3.36
N THR A 113 -1.03 -6.31 -3.49
CA THR A 113 -0.36 -6.40 -4.80
C THR A 113 -0.31 -7.86 -5.26
N ALA A 114 -0.02 -8.10 -6.53
CA ALA A 114 0.16 -9.47 -7.03
C ALA A 114 1.32 -10.20 -6.32
N PHE A 115 2.33 -9.46 -5.85
CA PHE A 115 3.39 -9.99 -5.00
C PHE A 115 2.85 -10.50 -3.65
N CYS A 116 1.94 -9.75 -3.02
CA CYS A 116 1.29 -10.17 -1.78
C CYS A 116 0.51 -11.49 -2.00
N VAL A 117 -0.24 -11.58 -3.10
CA VAL A 117 -0.97 -12.79 -3.47
C VAL A 117 -0.02 -13.98 -3.69
N ALA A 118 1.14 -13.76 -4.32
CA ALA A 118 2.15 -14.79 -4.54
C ALA A 118 2.74 -15.30 -3.22
N ALA A 119 3.02 -14.38 -2.30
CA ALA A 119 3.58 -14.68 -1.00
C ALA A 119 2.57 -15.46 -0.12
N ILE A 120 1.31 -15.04 -0.09
CA ILE A 120 0.19 -15.76 0.56
C ILE A 120 0.02 -17.16 -0.03
N SER A 121 0.03 -17.28 -1.36
CA SER A 121 -0.13 -18.56 -2.06
C SER A 121 1.12 -19.44 -2.02
N GLY A 122 2.25 -18.88 -1.59
CA GLY A 122 3.54 -19.55 -1.55
C GLY A 122 4.19 -19.90 -2.87
N LYS A 123 3.97 -19.08 -3.89
CA LYS A 123 4.54 -19.29 -5.22
C LYS A 123 5.94 -18.68 -5.29
N VAL A 124 6.92 -19.39 -4.73
CA VAL A 124 8.34 -18.95 -4.58
C VAL A 124 8.94 -18.44 -5.90
N GLY A 125 8.82 -19.20 -7.01
CA GLY A 125 9.38 -18.76 -8.31
C GLY A 125 8.76 -17.45 -8.82
N VAL A 126 7.46 -17.23 -8.56
CA VAL A 126 6.78 -15.97 -8.91
C VAL A 126 7.29 -14.80 -8.06
N ILE A 127 7.51 -15.04 -6.77
CA ILE A 127 8.08 -14.03 -5.86
C ILE A 127 9.45 -13.59 -6.37
N GLU A 128 10.32 -14.51 -6.77
CA GLU A 128 11.64 -14.21 -7.33
C GLU A 128 11.56 -13.36 -8.60
N ILE A 129 10.67 -13.72 -9.53
CA ILE A 129 10.45 -12.98 -10.78
C ILE A 129 10.06 -11.52 -10.50
N MET A 130 9.08 -11.30 -9.63
CA MET A 130 8.61 -9.96 -9.30
C MET A 130 9.64 -9.17 -8.50
N PHE A 131 10.29 -9.81 -7.51
CA PHE A 131 11.30 -9.19 -6.67
C PHE A 131 12.50 -8.70 -7.50
N LYS A 132 12.93 -9.50 -8.48
CA LYS A 132 14.03 -9.13 -9.39
C LYS A 132 13.73 -7.84 -10.14
N LYS A 133 12.47 -7.62 -10.53
CA LYS A 133 12.05 -6.40 -11.25
C LYS A 133 11.82 -5.21 -10.32
N ASN A 134 11.16 -5.41 -9.18
CA ASN A 134 10.90 -4.37 -8.19
C ASN A 134 11.07 -4.88 -6.74
N PRO A 135 12.26 -4.68 -6.13
CA PRO A 135 12.50 -5.07 -4.74
C PRO A 135 11.63 -4.34 -3.70
N ALA A 136 11.06 -3.17 -4.04
CA ALA A 136 10.20 -2.42 -3.12
C ALA A 136 8.90 -3.15 -2.81
N LEU A 137 8.45 -4.08 -3.68
CA LEU A 137 7.25 -4.90 -3.47
C LEU A 137 7.29 -5.70 -2.17
N LEU A 138 8.48 -6.06 -1.70
CA LEU A 138 8.64 -6.76 -0.43
C LEU A 138 8.31 -5.86 0.75
N ILE A 139 8.61 -4.57 0.66
CA ILE A 139 8.25 -3.58 1.68
C ILE A 139 6.73 -3.39 1.68
N PHE A 140 6.12 -3.27 0.50
CA PHE A 140 4.66 -3.25 0.37
C PHE A 140 4.02 -4.47 1.01
N ALA A 141 4.52 -5.68 0.72
CA ALA A 141 4.00 -6.90 1.33
C ALA A 141 4.10 -6.85 2.86
N VAL A 142 5.24 -6.45 3.42
CA VAL A 142 5.42 -6.34 4.88
C VAL A 142 4.48 -5.29 5.50
N LEU A 143 4.27 -4.15 4.84
CA LEU A 143 3.33 -3.13 5.30
C LEU A 143 1.87 -3.62 5.24
N MET A 144 1.48 -4.30 4.17
CA MET A 144 0.10 -4.74 3.94
C MET A 144 -0.33 -5.87 4.89
N LEU A 145 0.61 -6.70 5.33
CA LEU A 145 0.31 -7.85 6.19
C LEU A 145 -0.15 -7.46 7.62
N ASP A 146 0.11 -6.24 8.10
CA ASP A 146 -0.30 -5.78 9.45
C ASP A 146 -1.81 -5.42 9.55
N ARG A 147 -2.49 -5.18 8.41
CA ARG A 147 -3.92 -4.78 8.40
C ARG A 147 -4.91 -5.85 7.96
N THR A 148 -4.59 -6.66 6.97
CA THR A 148 -5.60 -7.47 6.26
C THR A 148 -6.24 -8.55 7.16
N MET A 149 -5.67 -8.85 8.33
CA MET A 149 -6.01 -10.08 9.07
C MET A 149 -5.92 -9.98 10.60
N ARG A 150 -6.06 -8.79 11.22
CA ARG A 150 -6.03 -8.70 12.70
C ARG A 150 -7.11 -9.54 13.38
N ASP A 151 -8.20 -9.86 12.66
CA ASP A 151 -9.32 -10.65 13.18
C ASP A 151 -9.32 -12.13 12.72
N SER A 152 -8.41 -12.55 11.82
CA SER A 152 -8.54 -13.88 11.16
C SER A 152 -7.26 -14.72 11.04
N TRP A 153 -6.07 -14.18 11.30
CA TRP A 153 -4.83 -14.96 11.16
C TRP A 153 -4.29 -15.41 12.51
N THR A 154 -3.96 -16.70 12.61
CA THR A 154 -3.03 -17.17 13.64
C THR A 154 -1.62 -16.74 13.23
N ASP A 155 -0.74 -16.46 14.20
CA ASP A 155 0.68 -16.07 13.99
C ASP A 155 1.38 -16.92 12.90
N ASP A 156 0.98 -18.18 12.75
CA ASP A 156 1.54 -19.16 11.81
C ASP A 156 1.48 -18.76 10.32
N SER A 157 0.49 -17.97 9.93
CA SER A 157 0.23 -17.63 8.50
C SER A 157 1.05 -16.45 8.01
N MET A 158 1.24 -15.42 8.85
CA MET A 158 2.22 -14.34 8.62
C MET A 158 3.63 -14.92 8.51
N ASP A 159 3.97 -15.82 9.43
CA ASP A 159 5.24 -16.52 9.45
C ASP A 159 5.43 -17.36 8.16
N GLU A 160 4.37 -18.01 7.64
CA GLU A 160 4.46 -18.75 6.39
C GLU A 160 4.78 -17.85 5.18
N VAL A 161 4.10 -16.71 5.02
CA VAL A 161 4.34 -15.76 3.92
C VAL A 161 5.78 -15.24 3.95
N LEU A 162 6.24 -14.82 5.12
CA LEU A 162 7.60 -14.30 5.32
C LEU A 162 8.65 -15.39 5.13
N MET A 163 8.40 -16.60 5.64
CA MET A 163 9.28 -17.75 5.46
C MET A 163 9.42 -18.13 3.99
N LYS A 164 8.36 -18.01 3.19
CA LYS A 164 8.44 -18.26 1.74
C LYS A 164 9.22 -17.17 1.00
N CYS A 165 9.14 -15.92 1.43
CA CYS A 165 10.03 -14.86 0.93
C CYS A 165 11.51 -15.13 1.29
N ILE A 166 11.79 -15.67 2.48
CA ILE A 166 13.14 -16.10 2.89
C ILE A 166 13.62 -17.31 2.07
N GLN A 167 12.76 -18.32 1.89
CA GLN A 167 13.05 -19.53 1.10
C GLN A 167 13.27 -19.24 -0.39
N ALA A 168 12.64 -18.21 -0.93
CA ALA A 168 12.88 -17.67 -2.27
C ALA A 168 14.30 -17.06 -2.46
N ASN A 169 15.20 -17.31 -1.51
CA ASN A 169 16.57 -16.80 -1.48
C ASN A 169 16.67 -15.28 -1.66
N ILE A 170 15.57 -14.54 -1.45
CA ILE A 170 15.58 -13.08 -1.41
C ILE A 170 16.59 -12.61 -0.35
N PHE A 171 16.77 -13.42 0.70
CA PHE A 171 17.74 -13.23 1.77
C PHE A 171 18.74 -14.37 1.83
N ALA A 172 19.67 -14.42 0.87
CA ALA A 172 20.68 -15.48 0.68
C ALA A 172 21.64 -15.81 1.84
N SER A 173 21.34 -15.49 3.10
CA SER A 173 22.18 -15.78 4.26
C SER A 173 21.46 -15.89 5.60
N VAL A 174 20.12 -16.00 5.63
CA VAL A 174 19.37 -16.05 6.90
C VAL A 174 18.82 -17.46 7.12
N THR A 175 19.46 -18.24 7.99
CA THR A 175 18.80 -19.37 8.65
C THR A 175 17.95 -18.83 9.79
N PRO A 176 16.60 -18.85 9.71
CA PRO A 176 15.77 -18.28 10.75
C PRO A 176 15.88 -19.12 12.03
N PRO A 177 16.16 -18.49 13.18
CA PRO A 177 16.13 -19.18 14.46
C PRO A 177 14.66 -19.38 14.87
N SER A 178 14.14 -20.58 14.65
CA SER A 178 12.80 -21.07 15.03
C SER A 178 11.61 -20.60 14.17
N LYS A 179 10.54 -21.42 14.20
CA LYS A 179 9.29 -21.22 13.44
C LYS A 179 8.42 -20.03 13.91
N LYS A 180 8.72 -19.40 15.06
CA LYS A 180 7.83 -18.44 15.75
C LYS A 180 8.34 -16.98 15.83
N ALA A 181 9.51 -16.66 15.30
CA ALA A 181 10.17 -15.36 15.56
C ALA A 181 10.17 -14.39 14.36
N ASN A 182 9.39 -14.63 13.30
CA ASN A 182 9.87 -14.33 11.95
C ASN A 182 9.55 -12.91 11.43
N ALA A 183 8.37 -12.33 11.68
CA ALA A 183 8.06 -10.95 11.22
C ALA A 183 8.90 -9.86 11.93
N THR A 184 9.03 -10.04 13.24
CA THR A 184 9.80 -9.18 14.17
C THR A 184 11.27 -9.07 13.80
N LEU A 185 11.87 -10.15 13.30
CA LEU A 185 13.29 -10.21 12.94
C LEU A 185 13.53 -9.88 11.46
N LEU A 186 12.57 -10.19 10.58
CA LEU A 186 12.75 -9.93 9.15
C LEU A 186 12.74 -8.45 8.82
N LEU A 187 11.91 -7.64 9.49
CA LEU A 187 11.87 -6.20 9.24
C LEU A 187 13.23 -5.52 9.54
N PRO A 188 13.88 -5.77 10.69
CA PRO A 188 15.26 -5.32 10.93
C PRO A 188 16.27 -5.83 9.91
N LEU A 189 16.15 -7.07 9.43
CA LEU A 189 17.06 -7.66 8.43
C LEU A 189 16.87 -7.03 7.04
N LEU A 190 15.62 -6.80 6.65
CA LEU A 190 15.23 -6.06 5.46
C LEU A 190 15.79 -4.65 5.49
N TRP A 191 15.59 -3.97 6.62
CA TRP A 191 16.08 -2.63 6.83
C TRP A 191 17.58 -2.60 6.74
N LYS A 192 18.30 -3.48 7.44
CA LYS A 192 19.75 -3.58 7.33
C LYS A 192 20.24 -3.62 5.88
N ARG A 193 19.60 -4.42 5.02
CA ARG A 193 19.97 -4.50 3.59
C ARG A 193 19.60 -3.28 2.76
N ILE A 194 18.53 -2.58 3.11
CA ILE A 194 18.17 -1.30 2.48
C ILE A 194 19.17 -0.23 2.91
N MET A 195 19.53 -0.20 4.20
CA MET A 195 20.51 0.70 4.81
C MET A 195 21.93 0.51 4.26
N GLU A 196 22.26 -0.68 3.76
CA GLU A 196 23.52 -0.94 3.05
C GLU A 196 23.58 -0.28 1.66
N LYS A 197 22.47 0.27 1.15
CA LYS A 197 22.42 0.95 -0.16
C LYS A 197 22.80 2.42 -0.05
N PRO A 198 23.25 3.05 -1.16
CA PRO A 198 23.45 4.50 -1.20
C PRO A 198 22.18 5.29 -0.83
N LYS A 199 22.35 6.46 -0.21
CA LYS A 199 21.24 7.29 0.29
C LYS A 199 20.22 7.63 -0.80
N ASP A 200 20.67 7.94 -2.01
CA ASP A 200 19.80 8.22 -3.16
C ASP A 200 18.92 7.01 -3.52
N VAL A 201 19.45 5.80 -3.42
CA VAL A 201 18.70 4.56 -3.64
C VAL A 201 17.68 4.35 -2.55
N ILE A 202 18.03 4.62 -1.29
CA ILE A 202 17.11 4.53 -0.14
C ILE A 202 15.98 5.55 -0.29
N ASP A 203 16.31 6.81 -0.60
CA ASP A 203 15.34 7.87 -0.82
C ASP A 203 14.38 7.52 -1.97
N ASN A 204 14.88 6.93 -3.06
CA ASN A 204 14.07 6.45 -4.17
C ASN A 204 13.16 5.27 -3.77
N ILE A 205 13.64 4.35 -2.94
CA ILE A 205 12.82 3.25 -2.40
C ILE A 205 11.71 3.81 -1.51
N LEU A 206 12.02 4.70 -0.57
CA LEU A 206 11.06 5.27 0.38
C LEU A 206 10.02 6.16 -0.30
N ARG A 207 10.44 6.89 -1.34
CA ARG A 207 9.56 7.75 -2.15
C ARG A 207 8.67 6.93 -3.08
N GLY A 208 9.17 5.81 -3.59
CA GLY A 208 8.49 5.02 -4.61
C GLY A 208 8.64 5.62 -6.02
N PRO A 209 8.12 4.95 -7.04
CA PRO A 209 8.22 5.42 -8.41
C PRO A 209 7.40 6.69 -8.67
N MET A 210 7.91 7.53 -9.56
CA MET A 210 7.23 8.74 -10.03
C MET A 210 6.22 8.40 -11.13
N ILE A 211 5.04 9.01 -11.07
CA ILE A 211 4.09 9.05 -12.18
C ILE A 211 3.71 10.50 -12.47
N GLU A 212 3.44 10.79 -13.74
CA GLU A 212 2.85 12.06 -14.14
C GLU A 212 1.33 11.90 -14.18
N LYS A 213 0.63 12.70 -13.37
CA LYS A 213 -0.84 12.73 -13.33
C LYS A 213 -1.31 14.18 -13.45
N ASP A 214 -2.14 14.46 -14.44
CA ASP A 214 -2.67 15.81 -14.72
C ASP A 214 -1.57 16.88 -14.87
N GLY A 215 -0.42 16.52 -15.46
CA GLY A 215 0.74 17.40 -15.63
C GLY A 215 1.53 17.67 -14.34
N LYS A 216 1.27 16.90 -13.26
CA LYS A 216 1.98 16.98 -11.98
C LYS A 216 2.70 15.67 -11.69
N GLU A 217 3.95 15.77 -11.23
CA GLU A 217 4.68 14.62 -10.69
C GLU A 217 4.06 14.18 -9.36
N THR A 218 3.68 12.91 -9.28
CA THR A 218 3.09 12.28 -8.10
C THR A 218 3.80 10.96 -7.78
N TYR A 219 3.74 10.55 -6.51
CA TYR A 219 4.40 9.41 -5.92
C TYR A 219 3.35 8.66 -5.08
N PRO A 220 2.55 7.77 -5.72
CA PRO A 220 1.45 7.07 -5.05
C PRO A 220 1.94 6.11 -3.97
N SER A 221 3.22 5.76 -4.03
CA SER A 221 3.86 4.64 -3.36
C SER A 221 4.77 5.07 -2.22
N GLN A 222 4.51 6.23 -1.61
CA GLN A 222 5.34 6.77 -0.53
C GLN A 222 5.21 5.91 0.74
N ILE A 223 6.13 4.95 0.86
CA ILE A 223 6.16 3.88 1.86
C ILE A 223 5.97 4.41 3.28
N LEU A 224 6.61 5.53 3.60
CA LEU A 224 6.52 6.19 4.90
C LEU A 224 5.07 6.56 5.27
N PHE A 225 4.33 7.14 4.32
CA PHE A 225 2.96 7.59 4.55
C PHE A 225 1.96 6.43 4.51
N ILE A 226 2.23 5.41 3.68
CA ILE A 226 1.47 4.16 3.68
C ILE A 226 1.59 3.48 5.04
N ALA A 227 2.78 3.33 5.59
CA ALA A 227 2.98 2.77 6.93
C ALA A 227 2.18 3.51 8.01
N ALA A 228 2.18 4.85 7.98
CA ALA A 228 1.38 5.68 8.89
C ALA A 228 -0.13 5.48 8.71
N LYS A 229 -0.59 5.46 7.47
CA LYS A 229 -1.98 5.16 7.10
C LYS A 229 -2.40 3.76 7.53
N MET A 230 -1.47 2.80 7.60
CA MET A 230 -1.75 1.41 7.93
C MET A 230 -1.65 1.08 9.42
N ASN A 231 -1.22 2.03 10.26
CA ASN A 231 -0.92 1.81 11.68
C ASN A 231 0.31 0.93 11.93
N ASN A 232 1.25 0.86 10.98
CA ASN A 232 2.45 0.07 11.14
C ASN A 232 3.48 0.83 12.00
N LEU A 233 3.16 0.93 13.30
CA LEU A 233 3.96 1.64 14.29
C LEU A 233 5.38 1.12 14.34
N ARG A 234 5.53 -0.21 14.28
CA ARG A 234 6.84 -0.85 14.43
C ARG A 234 7.78 -0.46 13.31
N PHE A 235 7.30 -0.54 12.07
CA PHE A 235 8.04 -0.08 10.90
C PHE A 235 8.47 1.37 11.03
N LEU A 236 7.54 2.24 11.45
CA LEU A 236 7.84 3.66 11.61
C LEU A 236 8.88 3.91 12.69
N VAL A 237 8.80 3.23 13.85
CA VAL A 237 9.79 3.37 14.92
C VAL A 237 11.18 2.92 14.46
N GLU A 238 11.28 1.76 13.80
CA GLU A 238 12.55 1.26 13.27
C GLU A 238 13.12 2.21 12.22
N LEU A 239 12.28 2.75 11.32
CA LEU A 239 12.69 3.69 10.28
C LEU A 239 13.11 5.05 10.84
N ILE A 240 12.34 5.63 11.77
CA ILE A 240 12.62 6.95 12.37
C ILE A 240 13.86 6.92 13.26
N ARG A 241 14.15 5.79 13.92
CA ARG A 241 15.39 5.64 14.71
C ARG A 241 16.64 5.77 13.85
N GLU A 242 16.60 5.24 12.63
CA GLU A 242 17.73 5.27 11.68
C GLU A 242 17.75 6.57 10.85
N TYR A 243 16.58 7.11 10.48
CA TYR A 243 16.43 8.38 9.76
C TYR A 243 15.45 9.35 10.45
N PRO A 244 15.90 10.05 11.50
CA PRO A 244 15.03 10.93 12.28
C PRO A 244 14.42 12.07 11.49
N ASP A 245 15.06 12.54 10.41
CA ASP A 245 14.58 13.64 9.57
C ASP A 245 13.31 13.29 8.77
N LEU A 246 13.00 12.00 8.60
CA LEU A 246 11.79 11.55 7.92
C LEU A 246 10.51 12.01 8.61
N VAL A 247 10.55 12.32 9.91
CA VAL A 247 9.41 12.87 10.65
C VAL A 247 8.94 14.23 10.11
N LEU A 248 9.82 14.95 9.40
CA LEU A 248 9.54 16.23 8.75
C LEU A 248 9.11 16.07 7.28
N LYS A 249 9.20 14.86 6.72
CA LYS A 249 8.84 14.59 5.32
C LYS A 249 7.35 14.84 5.12
N ARG A 250 7.02 15.50 4.01
CA ARG A 250 5.65 15.79 3.58
C ARG A 250 5.30 15.04 2.31
N ASN A 251 4.08 14.53 2.24
CA ASN A 251 3.50 14.00 1.01
C ASN A 251 3.05 15.15 0.09
N GLU A 252 2.39 14.83 -1.01
CA GLU A 252 1.90 15.83 -1.97
C GLU A 252 0.83 16.75 -1.41
N ASP A 253 0.01 16.27 -0.47
CA ASP A 253 -1.00 17.07 0.22
C ASP A 253 -0.38 18.02 1.26
N GLY A 254 0.92 17.87 1.51
CA GLY A 254 1.64 18.61 2.55
C GLY A 254 1.51 17.98 3.93
N HIS A 255 0.99 16.76 4.04
CA HIS A 255 0.84 16.01 5.29
C HIS A 255 2.12 15.27 5.66
N THR A 256 2.46 15.30 6.95
CA THR A 256 3.46 14.40 7.55
C THR A 256 2.81 13.09 8.02
N ILE A 257 3.61 12.12 8.46
CA ILE A 257 3.08 10.89 9.08
C ILE A 257 2.15 11.16 10.27
N PHE A 258 2.33 12.29 10.96
CA PHE A 258 1.51 12.67 12.11
C PHE A 258 0.14 13.21 11.70
N HIS A 259 0.07 13.99 10.61
CA HIS A 259 -1.20 14.41 10.01
C HIS A 259 -2.03 13.17 9.63
N ILE A 260 -1.40 12.22 8.92
CA ILE A 260 -2.04 10.97 8.51
C ILE A 260 -2.48 10.14 9.73
N SER A 261 -1.62 10.01 10.75
CA SER A 261 -1.95 9.24 11.96
C SER A 261 -3.15 9.81 12.71
N VAL A 262 -3.30 11.14 12.74
CA VAL A 262 -4.41 11.80 13.41
C VAL A 262 -5.70 11.59 12.65
N SER A 263 -5.68 11.76 11.32
CA SER A 263 -6.84 11.51 10.47
C SER A 263 -7.34 10.07 10.57
N HIS A 264 -6.43 9.11 10.76
CA HIS A 264 -6.77 7.68 10.92
C HIS A 264 -6.87 7.23 12.40
N ARG A 265 -6.75 8.15 13.38
CA ARG A 265 -6.83 7.88 14.83
C ARG A 265 -5.79 6.86 15.35
N HIS A 266 -4.62 6.83 14.74
CA HIS A 266 -3.49 6.01 15.15
C HIS A 266 -2.69 6.67 16.27
N TYR A 267 -3.27 6.69 17.47
CA TYR A 267 -2.72 7.37 18.65
C TYR A 267 -1.25 7.04 18.93
N LYS A 268 -0.86 5.76 18.85
CA LYS A 268 0.53 5.35 19.16
C LYS A 268 1.56 5.92 18.17
N ILE A 269 1.19 6.13 16.91
CA ILE A 269 2.05 6.79 15.93
C ILE A 269 2.12 8.29 16.24
N PHE A 270 0.97 8.91 16.56
CA PHE A 270 0.94 10.31 16.99
C PHE A 270 1.79 10.56 18.24
N GLN A 271 1.81 9.61 19.19
CA GLN A 271 2.60 9.72 20.41
C GLN A 271 4.11 9.88 20.12
N LEU A 272 4.62 9.32 19.01
CA LEU A 272 6.01 9.50 18.59
C LEU A 272 6.37 10.97 18.38
N LEU A 273 5.39 11.83 18.06
CA LEU A 273 5.61 13.28 17.91
C LEU A 273 6.21 13.90 19.17
N TYR A 274 5.79 13.43 20.35
CA TYR A 274 6.31 13.92 21.63
C TYR A 274 7.74 13.44 21.91
N GLU A 275 8.18 12.39 21.23
CA GLU A 275 9.54 11.86 21.30
C GLU A 275 10.49 12.57 20.32
N THR A 276 9.97 13.31 19.33
CA THR A 276 10.78 14.03 18.33
C THR A 276 11.46 15.31 18.83
N GLY A 277 11.24 15.69 20.09
CA GLY A 277 11.88 16.86 20.71
C GLY A 277 11.52 18.17 20.01
N SER A 278 12.55 18.93 19.58
CA SER A 278 12.38 20.26 18.96
C SER A 278 11.67 20.25 17.61
N MET A 279 11.61 19.10 16.93
CA MET A 279 10.89 18.97 15.65
C MET A 279 9.37 19.05 15.82
N LYS A 280 8.86 18.79 17.03
CA LYS A 280 7.43 18.81 17.34
C LYS A 280 6.78 20.15 16.99
N ASP A 281 7.36 21.27 17.39
CA ASP A 281 6.78 22.60 17.19
C ASP A 281 6.74 22.99 15.71
N LEU A 282 7.73 22.52 14.94
CA LEU A 282 7.73 22.64 13.49
C LEU A 282 6.59 21.83 12.88
N ILE A 283 6.43 20.57 13.29
CA ILE A 283 5.40 19.67 12.73
C ILE A 283 3.98 20.15 13.06
N THR A 284 3.73 20.65 14.27
CA THR A 284 2.40 21.12 14.69
C THR A 284 1.97 22.41 13.98
N SER A 285 2.93 23.21 13.52
CA SER A 285 2.68 24.43 12.74
C SER A 285 2.57 24.21 11.23
N MET A 286 2.98 23.04 10.72
CA MET A 286 2.80 22.70 9.31
C MET A 286 1.32 22.65 8.93
N THR A 287 1.02 23.09 7.71
CA THR A 287 -0.32 23.09 7.13
C THR A 287 -0.35 22.34 5.81
N ASP A 288 -1.48 21.73 5.48
CA ASP A 288 -1.73 21.17 4.16
C ASP A 288 -1.97 22.25 3.10
N GLN A 289 -2.18 21.84 1.85
CA GLN A 289 -2.48 22.78 0.75
C GLN A 289 -3.73 23.65 1.00
N GLN A 290 -4.63 23.22 1.89
CA GLN A 290 -5.84 23.94 2.28
C GLN A 290 -5.66 24.73 3.58
N GLY A 291 -4.44 24.84 4.10
CA GLY A 291 -4.15 25.57 5.34
C GLY A 291 -4.50 24.82 6.62
N ASN A 292 -4.89 23.54 6.57
CA ASN A 292 -5.21 22.76 7.76
C ASN A 292 -3.92 22.22 8.40
N ASN A 293 -3.69 22.56 9.65
CA ASN A 293 -2.70 21.86 10.49
C ASN A 293 -3.31 20.61 11.14
N ILE A 294 -2.48 19.87 11.90
CA ILE A 294 -2.90 18.65 12.62
C ILE A 294 -4.18 18.88 13.45
N LEU A 295 -4.32 20.01 14.14
CA LEU A 295 -5.50 20.30 14.98
C LEU A 295 -6.79 20.42 14.15
N HIS A 296 -6.72 21.04 12.98
CA HIS A 296 -7.86 21.11 12.05
C HIS A 296 -8.27 19.72 11.58
N LEU A 297 -7.30 18.83 11.30
CA LEU A 297 -7.58 17.46 10.87
C LEU A 297 -8.25 16.62 11.96
N VAL A 298 -7.89 16.81 13.25
CA VAL A 298 -8.59 16.16 14.39
C VAL A 298 -10.09 16.50 14.37
N GLY A 299 -10.41 17.79 14.17
CA GLY A 299 -11.79 18.28 14.17
C GLY A 299 -12.60 17.75 12.98
N LYS A 300 -12.01 17.75 11.78
CA LYS A 300 -12.66 17.24 10.55
C LYS A 300 -12.97 15.74 10.64
N SER A 301 -11.99 14.94 11.07
CA SER A 301 -12.12 13.48 11.19
C SER A 301 -13.14 13.04 12.24
N SER A 302 -13.59 13.95 13.10
CA SER A 302 -14.62 13.72 14.12
C SER A 302 -16.04 14.01 13.63
N ARG A 303 -16.19 14.81 12.57
CA ARG A 303 -17.49 15.08 11.93
C ARG A 303 -17.90 14.00 10.93
N GLU A 304 -16.96 13.33 10.27
CA GLU A 304 -17.27 12.29 9.27
C GLU A 304 -17.98 11.07 9.86
N LYS A 305 -17.65 10.68 11.10
CA LYS A 305 -18.37 9.60 11.81
C LYS A 305 -19.76 9.99 12.32
N TRP A 306 -20.09 11.28 12.35
CA TRP A 306 -21.43 11.73 12.77
C TRP A 306 -22.48 11.55 11.66
N PHE A 307 -22.04 11.49 10.39
CA PHE A 307 -22.92 11.26 9.25
C PHE A 307 -22.84 9.83 8.66
N GLY A 308 -21.89 8.99 9.10
CA GLY A 308 -21.77 7.57 8.73
C GLY A 308 -21.67 6.67 9.97
N GLY A 309 -22.74 5.92 10.26
CA GLY A 309 -22.99 5.30 11.56
C GLY A 309 -22.09 4.14 12.04
N HIS A 310 -22.23 3.90 13.35
CA HIS A 310 -21.82 2.76 14.19
C HIS A 310 -20.34 2.52 14.54
N GLY A 311 -19.97 2.99 15.76
CA GLY A 311 -19.36 2.15 16.80
C GLY A 311 -17.83 2.13 16.95
N ASP A 312 -17.29 2.91 17.90
CA ASP A 312 -16.58 2.43 19.11
C ASP A 312 -16.19 3.66 19.95
N TYR A 313 -16.72 3.74 21.18
CA TYR A 313 -16.73 4.94 22.02
C TYR A 313 -15.55 5.00 23.01
N SER A 314 -14.64 4.03 22.98
CA SER A 314 -13.57 3.91 23.97
C SER A 314 -12.37 4.85 23.71
N SER A 315 -11.98 5.06 22.44
CA SER A 315 -10.79 5.86 22.07
C SER A 315 -11.07 7.34 21.76
N SER A 316 -12.34 7.73 21.74
CA SER A 316 -12.74 9.12 21.46
C SER A 316 -12.61 10.04 22.69
N ASN A 317 -12.71 9.50 23.90
CA ASN A 317 -12.67 10.28 25.14
C ASN A 317 -11.24 10.70 25.55
N GLU A 318 -10.21 9.93 25.22
CA GLU A 318 -8.83 10.27 25.59
C GLU A 318 -8.26 11.44 24.78
N LEU A 319 -8.64 11.56 23.51
CA LEU A 319 -8.24 12.69 22.67
C LEU A 319 -8.98 13.99 23.03
N MET A 320 -10.27 13.92 23.39
CA MET A 320 -11.05 15.09 23.83
C MET A 320 -10.64 15.60 25.21
N ASN A 321 -10.33 14.71 26.16
CA ASN A 321 -9.96 15.09 27.52
C ASN A 321 -8.61 15.84 27.61
N PHE A 322 -7.74 15.72 26.62
CA PHE A 322 -6.45 16.41 26.61
C PHE A 322 -6.52 17.87 26.11
N TYR A 323 -7.52 18.20 25.28
CA TYR A 323 -7.75 19.59 24.83
C TYR A 323 -8.63 20.40 25.80
N GLY A 324 -9.30 19.73 26.76
CA GLY A 324 -10.28 20.33 27.66
C GLY A 324 -9.77 20.86 29.01
N THR A 325 -8.50 20.64 29.38
CA THR A 325 -7.99 21.03 30.72
C THR A 325 -6.77 21.95 30.63
N ARG A 326 -6.96 23.15 30.08
CA ARG A 326 -6.23 24.35 30.51
C ARG A 326 -7.16 25.57 30.49
N LYS A 327 -7.80 25.82 31.62
CA LYS A 327 -7.98 27.18 32.18
C LYS A 327 -7.70 27.13 33.66
#